data_AF-A0A940GZT0-F1
#
_entry.id   AF-A0A940GZT0-F1
#
_cell.length_a   1.000
_cell.length_b   1.000
_cell.length_c   1.000
_cell.angle_alpha   90.00
_cell.angle_beta   90.00
_cell.angle_gamma   90.00
#
_symmetry.space_group_name_H-M   'P 1'
#
loop_
_entity.id
_entity.type
_entity.pdbx_description
1 polymer ?
#
loop_
_entity_poly.entity_id
_entity_poly.type
_entity_poly.pdbx_seq_one_letter_code
_entity_poly.pdbx_strand_id
1 'polypeptide(L)'
;MEEPGAQEESIGELFGRLVEDGKGFARAELGYYRAVAADKLAQAKAGLILAGVALLLALAGAIALVVGLVLTLAALIGPGWATLVVVLATLLVAALLGWLAWRHFQRMTGSGQ
;
A
#
# COMPACT_ATOMS: atom_id res chain seq x y z
N MET A 1 -47.70 17.64 53.83
CA MET A 1 -46.28 17.74 53.44
C MET A 1 -46.26 17.35 51.98
N GLU A 2 -46.12 18.34 51.10
CA GLU A 2 -46.11 18.13 49.65
C GLU A 2 -44.73 17.56 49.27
N GLU A 3 -44.71 16.31 48.79
CA GLU A 3 -43.51 15.67 48.24
C GLU A 3 -43.24 16.28 46.86
N PRO A 4 -42.09 16.95 46.64
CA PRO A 4 -41.76 17.54 45.35
C PRO A 4 -41.57 16.42 44.32
N GLY A 5 -42.38 16.50 43.25
CA GLY A 5 -42.49 15.50 42.20
C GLY A 5 -41.15 14.96 41.72
N ALA A 6 -41.00 13.65 41.82
CA ALA A 6 -40.05 12.88 41.03
C ALA A 6 -40.29 13.25 39.57
N GLN A 7 -39.36 14.03 39.02
CA GLN A 7 -39.28 14.27 37.59
C GLN A 7 -38.95 12.92 36.97
N GLU A 8 -39.99 12.20 36.53
CA GLU A 8 -39.87 10.99 35.72
C GLU A 8 -39.01 11.37 34.51
N GLU A 9 -37.74 10.94 34.52
CA GLU A 9 -36.81 11.15 33.42
C GLU A 9 -37.53 10.66 32.14
N SER A 10 -37.86 11.60 31.26
CA SER A 10 -38.71 11.32 30.12
C SER A 10 -38.05 10.25 29.26
N ILE A 11 -38.81 9.31 28.70
CA ILE A 11 -38.25 8.30 27.79
C ILE A 11 -37.40 8.95 26.68
N GLY A 12 -37.73 10.18 26.26
CA GLY A 12 -36.91 10.96 25.33
C GLY A 12 -35.51 11.31 25.84
N GLU A 13 -35.34 11.50 27.14
CA GLU A 13 -34.07 11.84 27.80
C GLU A 13 -33.16 10.60 27.89
N LEU A 14 -33.72 9.41 28.17
CA LEU A 14 -33.00 8.14 28.11
C LEU A 14 -32.52 7.80 26.68
N PHE A 15 -33.37 8.02 25.67
CA PHE A 15 -32.98 7.85 24.26
C PHE A 15 -31.90 8.87 23.84
N GLY A 16 -32.00 10.12 24.30
CA GLY A 16 -30.98 11.14 24.10
C GLY A 16 -29.62 10.72 24.66
N ARG A 17 -29.61 10.20 25.89
CA ARG A 17 -28.41 9.69 26.57
C ARG A 17 -27.78 8.51 25.83
N LEU A 18 -28.58 7.55 25.38
CA LEU A 18 -28.10 6.37 24.65
C LEU A 18 -27.49 6.73 23.28
N VAL A 19 -28.06 7.72 22.58
CA VAL A 19 -27.52 8.25 21.33
C VAL A 19 -26.20 8.99 21.57
N GLU A 20 -26.11 9.76 22.66
CA GLU A 20 -24.90 10.49 23.00
C GLU A 20 -23.76 9.54 23.41
N ASP A 21 -24.06 8.52 24.21
CA ASP A 21 -23.12 7.47 24.60
C ASP A 21 -22.66 6.64 23.39
N GLY A 22 -23.58 6.29 22.48
CA GLY A 22 -23.27 5.59 21.23
C GLY A 22 -22.36 6.40 20.29
N LYS A 23 -22.56 7.72 20.20
CA LYS A 23 -21.66 8.63 19.47
C LYS A 23 -20.29 8.71 20.14
N GLY A 24 -20.25 8.73 21.47
CA GLY A 24 -19.01 8.69 22.26
C GLY A 24 -18.20 7.43 21.97
N PHE A 25 -18.86 6.27 22.01
CA PHE A 25 -18.26 4.97 21.70
C PHE A 25 -17.75 4.90 20.26
N ALA A 26 -18.54 5.34 19.28
CA ALA A 26 -18.12 5.37 17.87
C ALA A 26 -16.90 6.28 17.63
N ARG A 27 -16.84 7.44 18.30
CA ARG A 27 -15.68 8.34 18.24
C ARG A 27 -14.43 7.72 18.89
N ALA A 28 -14.59 6.99 19.99
CA ALA A 28 -13.50 6.30 20.66
C ALA A 28 -12.91 5.18 19.77
N GLU A 29 -13.77 4.39 19.13
CA GLU A 29 -13.36 3.32 18.22
C GLU A 29 -12.60 3.89 17.01
N LEU A 30 -13.12 4.97 16.41
CA LEU A 30 -12.45 5.70 15.32
C LEU A 30 -11.11 6.28 15.78
N GLY A 31 -11.03 6.79 17.01
CA GLY A 31 -9.80 7.28 17.63
C GLY A 31 -8.76 6.16 17.80
N TYR A 32 -9.19 4.99 18.27
CA TYR A 32 -8.34 3.82 18.44
C TYR A 32 -7.77 3.34 17.10
N TYR A 33 -8.60 3.16 16.08
CA TYR A 33 -8.12 2.76 14.75
C TYR A 33 -7.16 3.79 14.14
N ARG A 34 -7.42 5.09 14.32
CA ARG A 34 -6.50 6.15 13.89
C ARG A 34 -5.17 6.09 14.62
N ALA A 35 -5.18 5.88 15.95
CA ALA A 35 -3.97 5.79 16.74
C ALA A 35 -3.11 4.58 16.34
N VAL A 36 -3.73 3.41 16.18
CA VAL A 36 -3.04 2.19 15.73
C VAL A 36 -2.49 2.36 14.32
N ALA A 37 -3.26 2.96 13.39
CA ALA A 37 -2.79 3.22 12.05
C ALA A 37 -1.61 4.22 12.03
N ALA A 38 -1.66 5.27 12.84
CA ALA A 38 -0.60 6.26 12.95
C ALA A 38 0.67 5.68 13.57
N ASP A 39 0.55 4.85 14.60
CA ASP A 39 1.68 4.18 15.25
C ASP A 39 2.36 3.18 14.30
N LYS A 40 1.57 2.36 13.59
CA LYS A 40 2.10 1.45 12.57
C LYS A 40 2.81 2.20 11.44
N LEU A 41 2.26 3.34 11.00
CA LEU A 41 2.89 4.17 9.98
C LEU A 41 4.17 4.84 10.49
N ALA A 42 4.19 5.29 11.74
CA ALA A 42 5.38 5.87 12.36
C ALA A 42 6.52 4.86 12.46
N GLN A 43 6.22 3.62 12.86
CA GLN A 43 7.19 2.52 12.89
C GLN A 43 7.63 2.10 11.47
N ALA A 44 6.71 2.08 10.51
CA ALA A 44 7.01 1.73 9.12
C ALA A 44 7.72 2.84 8.34
N LYS A 45 7.71 4.11 8.81
CA LYS A 45 8.24 5.26 8.08
C LYS A 45 9.69 5.06 7.64
N ALA A 46 10.55 4.59 8.54
CA ALA A 46 11.95 4.31 8.22
C ALA A 46 12.07 3.21 7.15
N GLY A 47 11.29 2.13 7.29
CA GLY A 47 11.21 1.05 6.31
C GLY A 47 10.72 1.52 4.94
N LEU A 48 9.71 2.40 4.90
CA LEU A 48 9.17 2.99 3.66
C LEU A 48 10.19 3.90 2.97
N ILE A 49 10.93 4.71 3.73
CA ILE A 49 12.00 5.55 3.17
C ILE A 49 13.09 4.67 2.58
N LEU A 50 13.56 3.67 3.32
CA LEU A 50 14.60 2.74 2.85
C LEU A 50 14.13 1.96 1.62
N ALA A 51 12.89 1.46 1.62
CA ALA A 51 12.30 0.78 0.47
C ALA A 51 12.18 1.71 -0.74
N GLY A 52 11.79 2.98 -0.53
CA GLY A 52 11.74 3.99 -1.57
C GLY A 52 13.11 4.28 -2.18
N VAL A 53 14.14 4.48 -1.34
CA VAL A 53 15.52 4.69 -1.79
C VAL A 53 16.04 3.46 -2.54
N ALA A 54 15.79 2.25 -2.01
CA ALA A 54 16.18 1.01 -2.67
C ALA A 54 15.50 0.85 -4.04
N LEU A 55 14.21 1.18 -4.16
CA LEU A 55 13.48 1.15 -5.43
C LEU A 55 14.05 2.15 -6.44
N LEU A 56 14.36 3.37 -5.98
CA LEU A 56 15.00 4.38 -6.83
C LEU A 56 16.38 3.94 -7.32
N LEU A 57 17.21 3.36 -6.45
CA LEU A 57 18.51 2.82 -6.82
C LEU A 57 18.40 1.62 -7.76
N ALA A 58 17.43 0.74 -7.54
CA ALA A 58 17.16 -0.38 -8.43
C ALA A 58 16.75 0.10 -9.82
N LEU A 59 15.90 1.13 -9.91
CA LEU A 59 15.51 1.75 -11.18
C LEU A 59 16.71 2.39 -11.89
N ALA A 60 17.50 3.19 -11.17
CA ALA A 60 18.70 3.82 -11.72
C ALA A 60 19.71 2.78 -12.23
N GLY A 61 19.93 1.71 -11.45
CA GLY A 61 20.77 0.59 -11.83
C GLY A 61 20.26 -0.16 -13.05
N ALA A 62 18.95 -0.41 -13.14
CA ALA A 62 18.33 -1.05 -14.31
C ALA A 62 18.54 -0.22 -15.59
N ILE A 63 18.35 1.10 -15.53
CA ILE A 63 18.62 2.00 -16.65
C ILE A 63 20.10 1.95 -17.02
N ALA A 64 21.01 2.06 -16.05
CA ALA A 64 22.45 2.02 -16.28
C ALA A 64 22.91 0.69 -16.90
N LEU A 65 22.33 -0.44 -16.49
CA LEU A 65 22.59 -1.75 -17.08
C LEU A 65 22.15 -1.83 -18.53
N VAL A 66 20.94 -1.36 -18.87
CA VAL A 66 20.46 -1.33 -20.25
C VAL A 66 21.35 -0.45 -21.11
N VAL A 67 21.70 0.76 -20.64
CA VAL A 67 22.58 1.68 -21.36
C VAL A 67 23.97 1.06 -21.56
N GLY A 68 24.58 0.50 -20.50
CA GLY A 68 25.88 -0.15 -20.57
C GLY A 68 25.89 -1.34 -21.54
N LEU A 69 24.81 -2.13 -21.56
CA LEU A 69 24.65 -3.26 -22.47
C LEU A 69 24.55 -2.79 -23.93
N VAL A 70 23.77 -1.73 -24.20
CA VAL A 70 23.69 -1.11 -25.53
C VAL A 70 25.06 -0.61 -25.98
N LEU A 71 25.79 0.13 -25.12
CA LEU A 71 27.11 0.66 -25.47
C LEU A 71 28.13 -0.46 -25.75
N THR A 72 28.09 -1.52 -24.95
CA THR A 72 28.98 -2.68 -25.13
C THR A 72 28.67 -3.41 -26.43
N LEU A 73 27.40 -3.70 -26.73
CA LEU A 73 27.01 -4.35 -27.98
C LEU A 73 27.20 -3.45 -29.20
N ALA A 74 27.00 -2.14 -29.05
CA ALA A 74 27.15 -1.20 -30.14
C ALA A 74 28.57 -1.22 -30.72
N ALA A 75 29.59 -1.45 -29.88
CA ALA A 75 30.97 -1.61 -30.32
C ALA A 75 31.21 -2.88 -31.16
N LEU A 76 30.36 -3.91 -31.05
CA LEU A 76 30.51 -5.18 -31.77
C LEU A 76 29.65 -5.27 -33.03
N ILE A 77 28.38 -4.86 -32.95
CA ILE A 77 27.38 -5.08 -34.02
C ILE A 77 26.77 -3.78 -34.55
N GLY A 78 27.27 -2.63 -34.08
CA GLY A 78 26.73 -1.32 -34.40
C GLY A 78 25.53 -0.92 -33.52
N PRO A 79 25.28 0.40 -33.36
CA PRO A 79 24.32 0.92 -32.40
C PRO A 79 22.87 0.53 -32.70
N GLY A 80 22.47 0.45 -33.98
CA GLY A 80 21.10 0.10 -34.36
C GLY A 80 20.71 -1.34 -34.02
N TRP A 81 21.61 -2.29 -34.28
CA TRP A 81 21.36 -3.70 -33.94
C TRP A 81 21.49 -3.96 -32.44
N ALA A 82 22.42 -3.25 -31.77
CA ALA A 82 22.57 -3.32 -30.32
C ALA A 82 21.30 -2.90 -29.58
N THR A 83 20.69 -1.76 -29.94
CA THR A 83 19.46 -1.30 -29.30
C THR A 83 18.31 -2.28 -29.54
N LEU A 84 18.16 -2.79 -30.77
CA LEU A 84 17.12 -3.76 -31.10
C LEU A 84 17.24 -5.04 -30.26
N VAL A 85 18.44 -5.61 -30.17
CA VAL A 85 18.69 -6.84 -29.38
C VAL A 85 18.41 -6.59 -27.89
N VAL A 86 18.91 -5.49 -27.33
CA VAL A 86 18.73 -5.18 -25.91
C VAL A 86 17.26 -4.91 -25.57
N VAL A 87 16.53 -4.19 -26.41
CA VAL A 87 15.10 -3.94 -26.21
C VAL A 87 14.30 -5.24 -26.22
N LEU A 88 14.54 -6.11 -27.22
CA LEU A 88 13.86 -7.40 -27.29
C LEU A 88 14.17 -8.29 -26.08
N ALA A 89 15.45 -8.37 -25.67
CA ALA A 89 15.85 -9.13 -24.49
C ALA A 89 15.18 -8.58 -23.21
N THR A 90 15.16 -7.26 -23.04
CA THR A 90 14.56 -6.61 -21.86
C THR A 90 13.05 -6.84 -21.82
N LEU A 91 12.36 -6.74 -22.96
CA LEU A 91 10.93 -7.02 -23.06
C LEU A 91 10.60 -8.48 -22.75
N LEU A 92 11.42 -9.43 -23.22
CA LEU A 92 11.26 -10.85 -22.88
C LEU A 92 11.38 -11.07 -21.37
N VAL A 93 12.39 -10.49 -20.72
CA VAL A 93 12.54 -10.57 -19.26
C VAL A 93 11.35 -9.93 -18.54
N ALA A 94 10.90 -8.76 -18.97
CA ALA A 94 9.73 -8.09 -18.39
C ALA A 94 8.46 -8.92 -18.53
N ALA A 95 8.23 -9.54 -19.68
CA ALA A 95 7.09 -10.43 -19.92
C ALA A 95 7.14 -11.68 -19.03
N LEU A 96 8.31 -12.29 -18.86
CA LEU A 96 8.50 -13.45 -17.97
C LEU A 96 8.24 -13.09 -16.51
N LEU A 97 8.77 -11.97 -16.03
CA LEU A 97 8.53 -11.49 -14.67
C LEU A 97 7.06 -11.14 -14.44
N GLY A 98 6.42 -10.46 -15.40
CA GLY A 98 4.99 -10.15 -15.34
C GLY A 98 4.12 -11.41 -15.29
N TRP A 99 4.45 -12.42 -16.10
CA TRP A 99 3.77 -13.71 -16.08
C TRP A 99 3.97 -14.45 -14.75
N LEU A 100 5.18 -14.44 -14.20
CA LEU A 100 5.47 -15.09 -12.93
C LEU A 100 4.77 -14.41 -11.76
N ALA A 101 4.72 -13.07 -11.77
CA ALA A 101 3.97 -12.28 -10.80
C ALA A 101 2.46 -12.56 -10.88
N TRP A 102 1.91 -12.61 -12.09
CA TRP A 102 0.51 -12.97 -12.32
C TRP A 102 0.19 -14.37 -11.80
N ARG A 103 1.06 -15.35 -12.08
CA ARG A 103 0.91 -16.72 -11.59
C ARG A 103 0.99 -16.80 -10.07
N HIS A 104 1.81 -15.95 -9.44
CA HIS A 104 1.87 -15.87 -7.98
C HIS A 104 0.58 -15.29 -7.38
N PHE A 105 0.05 -14.23 -7.99
CA PHE A 105 -1.20 -13.61 -7.55
C PHE A 105 -2.40 -14.57 -7.69
N GLN A 106 -2.48 -15.31 -8.80
CA GLN A 106 -3.51 -16.34 -9.00
C GLN A 106 -3.47 -17.46 -7.96
N ARG A 107 -2.28 -17.80 -7.42
CA ARG A 107 -2.17 -18.78 -6.33
C ARG A 107 -2.70 -18.25 -5.01
N MET A 108 -2.52 -16.96 -4.75
CA MET A 108 -3.00 -16.30 -3.53
C MET A 108 -4.51 -16.07 -3.55
N THR A 109 -5.10 -15.86 -4.73
CA THR A 109 -6.55 -15.64 -4.88
C THR A 109 -7.33 -16.92 -5.20
N GLY A 110 -6.66 -17.99 -5.64
CA GLY A 110 -7.29 -19.27 -6.01
C GLY A 110 -7.50 -20.28 -4.87
N SER A 111 -7.09 -19.99 -3.64
CA SER A 111 -7.22 -20.90 -2.47
C SER A 111 -8.54 -20.74 -1.69
N GLY A 112 -9.61 -20.30 -2.37
CA GLY A 112 -10.91 -20.00 -1.77
C GLY A 112 -12.06 -20.92 -2.21
N GLN A 113 -11.78 -22.09 -2.83
CA GLN A 113 -12.77 -23.13 -3.09
C GLN A 113 -12.29 -24.49 -2.62
#